data_AF-A0A6L8G8Q1-F1
#
_entry.id   AF-A0A6L8G8Q1-F1
#
_cell.length_a   1.000
_cell.length_b   1.000
_cell.length_c   1.000
_cell.angle_alpha   90.00
_cell.angle_beta   90.00
_cell.angle_gamma   90.00
#
_symmetry.space_group_name_H-M   'P 1'
#
loop_
_entity.id
_entity.type
_entity.pdbx_description
1 polymer ?
#
loop_
_entity_poly.entity_id
_entity_poly.type
_entity_poly.pdbx_seq_one_letter_code
_entity_poly.pdbx_strand_id
1 'polypeptide(L)'
;VTASTISVKLAYAGLFLAVLLLLLWLAQAALNSPWGRMMRAIRDNEVAAEAMGKDVTARHLQVFILGSAVCGLAGAMMTTLDGQLTPASYQPLRFTFLIWVMVIVGGSGNNFGAVLGGMLIWYLWVMVEPLGVSLIGGITSGMPDGFWLKEHLLETAAHMRLLTMGLILLLVLRFSPRGLIPER
;
A
#
# COMPACT_ATOMS: atom_id res chain seq x y z
N VAL A 1 25.06 -11.50 19.50
CA VAL A 1 24.70 -10.56 18.40
C VAL A 1 23.25 -10.73 17.95
N THR A 2 22.75 -11.97 17.81
CA THR A 2 21.34 -12.27 17.43
C THR A 2 20.27 -11.70 18.37
N ALA A 3 20.50 -11.69 19.68
CA ALA A 3 19.56 -11.09 20.63
C ALA A 3 19.39 -9.57 20.43
N SER A 4 20.48 -8.85 20.13
CA SER A 4 20.45 -7.39 19.90
C SER A 4 19.66 -7.04 18.63
N THR A 5 19.87 -7.80 17.55
CA THR A 5 19.16 -7.55 16.28
C THR A 5 17.66 -7.83 16.38
N ILE A 6 17.26 -8.85 17.14
CA ILE A 6 15.83 -9.15 17.40
C ILE A 6 15.19 -8.03 18.23
N SER A 7 15.85 -7.58 19.30
CA SER A 7 15.33 -6.50 20.14
C SER A 7 15.14 -5.19 19.38
N VAL A 8 16.09 -4.83 18.51
CA VAL A 8 15.98 -3.64 17.66
C VAL A 8 14.81 -3.76 16.69
N LYS A 9 14.64 -4.91 16.03
CA LYS A 9 13.51 -5.13 15.11
C LYS A 9 12.16 -5.09 15.83
N LEU A 10 12.08 -5.63 17.05
CA LEU A 10 10.87 -5.57 17.87
C LEU A 10 10.56 -4.13 18.31
N ALA A 11 11.59 -3.35 18.67
CA ALA A 11 11.41 -1.93 19.00
C ALA A 11 10.88 -1.13 17.80
N TYR A 12 11.44 -1.33 16.60
CA TYR A 12 10.92 -0.72 15.38
C TYR A 12 9.49 -1.16 15.07
N ALA A 13 9.20 -2.45 15.19
CA ALA A 13 7.85 -2.97 14.98
C ALA A 13 6.85 -2.34 15.96
N GLY A 14 7.20 -2.23 17.24
CA GLY A 14 6.39 -1.58 18.27
C GLY A 14 6.16 -0.10 17.98
N LEU A 15 7.22 0.64 17.62
CA LEU A 15 7.13 2.05 17.23
C LEU A 15 6.21 2.24 16.03
N PHE A 16 6.40 1.45 14.98
CA PHE A 16 5.62 1.58 13.73
C PHE A 16 4.16 1.23 13.95
N LEU A 17 3.89 0.20 14.75
CA LEU A 17 2.54 -0.17 15.14
C LEU A 17 1.87 0.92 15.98
N ALA A 18 2.60 1.53 16.93
CA ALA A 18 2.08 2.64 17.72
C ALA A 18 1.72 3.86 16.84
N VAL A 19 2.59 4.23 15.89
CA VAL A 19 2.33 5.31 14.94
C VAL A 19 1.14 4.98 14.03
N LEU A 20 1.07 3.75 13.52
CA LEU A 20 -0.06 3.30 12.69
C LEU A 20 -1.38 3.40 13.46
N LEU A 21 -1.44 2.90 14.69
CA LEU A 21 -2.64 2.95 15.53
C LEU A 21 -3.03 4.39 15.85
N LEU A 22 -2.06 5.26 16.15
CA LEU A 22 -2.30 6.68 16.38
C LEU A 22 -2.89 7.36 15.15
N LEU A 23 -2.30 7.14 13.97
CA LEU A 23 -2.79 7.69 12.71
C LEU A 23 -4.20 7.18 12.37
N LEU A 24 -4.46 5.89 12.59
CA LEU A 24 -5.80 5.31 12.37
C LEU A 24 -6.83 5.90 13.32
N TRP A 25 -6.47 6.07 14.59
CA TRP A 25 -7.34 6.71 15.56
C TRP A 25 -7.64 8.16 15.18
N LEU A 26 -6.63 8.94 14.79
CA LEU A 26 -6.79 10.31 14.31
C LEU A 26 -7.65 10.38 13.04
N ALA A 27 -7.43 9.49 12.09
CA ALA A 27 -8.20 9.43 10.86
C ALA A 27 -9.67 9.05 11.13
N GLN A 28 -9.92 8.11 12.03
CA GLN A 28 -11.28 7.72 12.42
C GLN A 28 -12.00 8.84 13.18
N ALA A 29 -11.29 9.52 14.09
CA ALA A 29 -11.81 10.68 14.80
C ALA A 29 -12.15 11.82 13.82
N ALA A 30 -11.28 12.09 12.83
CA ALA A 30 -11.52 13.08 11.80
C ALA A 30 -12.76 12.75 10.94
N LEU A 31 -12.95 11.48 10.55
CA LEU A 31 -14.12 11.02 9.80
C LEU A 31 -15.45 11.17 10.57
N ASN A 32 -15.44 10.94 11.88
CA ASN A 32 -16.62 11.03 12.74
C ASN A 32 -16.93 12.48 13.19
N SER A 33 -15.94 13.37 13.09
CA SER A 33 -16.08 14.78 13.45
C SER A 33 -16.98 15.57 12.49
N PRO A 34 -17.39 16.80 12.84
CA PRO A 34 -18.09 17.70 11.92
C PRO A 34 -17.30 17.96 10.62
N TRP A 35 -15.96 17.94 10.68
CA TRP A 35 -15.10 18.10 9.52
C TRP A 35 -15.27 16.94 8.53
N GLY A 36 -15.31 15.69 9.01
CA GLY A 36 -15.55 14.52 8.17
C GLY A 36 -16.94 14.51 7.51
N ARG A 37 -17.99 14.97 8.22
CA ARG A 37 -19.33 15.13 7.62
C ARG A 37 -19.33 16.17 6.50
N MET A 38 -18.61 17.28 6.69
CA MET A 38 -18.46 18.30 5.66
C MET A 38 -17.67 17.78 4.45
N MET A 39 -16.62 16.97 4.66
CA MET A 39 -15.86 16.38 3.55
C MET A 39 -16.71 15.41 2.72
N ARG A 40 -17.57 14.62 3.37
CA ARG A 40 -18.55 13.77 2.65
C ARG A 40 -19.52 14.58 1.81
N ALA A 41 -20.05 15.69 2.35
CA ALA A 41 -20.94 16.57 1.59
C ALA A 41 -20.25 17.19 0.35
N ILE A 42 -18.97 17.58 0.48
CA ILE A 42 -18.17 18.07 -0.66
C ILE A 42 -17.97 16.95 -1.69
N ARG A 43 -17.64 15.72 -1.25
CA ARG A 43 -17.48 14.55 -2.14
C ARG A 43 -18.77 14.21 -2.90
N ASP A 44 -19.93 14.36 -2.27
CA ASP A 44 -21.23 14.05 -2.89
C ASP A 44 -21.62 15.10 -3.94
N ASN A 45 -21.46 16.40 -3.63
CA ASN A 45 -21.71 17.49 -4.57
C ASN A 45 -20.95 18.77 -4.19
N GLU A 46 -19.82 19.01 -4.86
CA GLU A 46 -18.97 20.18 -4.65
C GLU A 46 -19.73 21.50 -4.91
N VAL A 47 -20.51 21.57 -5.99
CA VAL A 47 -21.25 22.78 -6.39
C VAL A 47 -22.30 23.15 -5.35
N ALA A 48 -23.01 22.16 -4.81
CA ALA A 48 -23.99 22.39 -3.74
C ALA A 48 -23.30 22.81 -2.43
N ALA A 49 -22.16 22.22 -2.09
CA ALA A 49 -21.41 22.60 -0.90
C ALA A 49 -20.89 24.05 -0.98
N GLU A 50 -20.41 24.46 -2.15
CA GLU A 50 -19.96 25.83 -2.43
C GLU A 50 -21.12 26.83 -2.35
N ALA A 51 -22.28 26.51 -2.93
CA ALA A 51 -23.49 27.33 -2.85
C ALA A 51 -23.98 27.52 -1.39
N MET A 52 -23.71 26.57 -0.50
CA MET A 52 -24.00 26.64 0.94
C MET A 52 -22.93 27.42 1.74
N GLY A 53 -22.01 28.12 1.06
CA GLY A 53 -20.99 28.98 1.67
C GLY A 53 -19.80 28.23 2.25
N LYS A 54 -19.53 26.99 1.82
CA LYS A 54 -18.31 26.26 2.20
C LYS A 54 -17.21 26.51 1.19
N ASP A 55 -16.03 26.90 1.67
CA ASP A 55 -14.84 27.01 0.83
C ASP A 55 -14.28 25.62 0.51
N VAL A 56 -14.60 25.09 -0.67
CA VAL A 56 -14.17 23.76 -1.12
C VAL A 56 -12.66 23.72 -1.33
N THR A 57 -12.10 24.78 -1.94
CA THR A 57 -10.66 24.93 -2.22
C THR A 57 -9.80 24.82 -0.98
N ALA A 58 -10.13 25.58 0.08
CA ALA A 58 -9.38 25.54 1.33
C ALA A 58 -9.43 24.16 1.99
N ARG A 59 -10.53 23.41 1.80
CA ARG A 59 -10.68 22.06 2.34
C ARG A 59 -9.89 21.03 1.56
N HIS A 60 -9.87 21.09 0.23
CA HIS A 60 -8.97 20.26 -0.58
C HIS A 60 -7.50 20.50 -0.21
N LEU A 61 -7.10 21.75 0.00
CA LEU A 61 -5.75 22.07 0.45
C LEU A 61 -5.43 21.46 1.82
N GLN A 62 -6.36 21.53 2.79
CA GLN A 62 -6.17 20.91 4.12
C GLN A 62 -5.97 19.40 4.01
N VAL A 63 -6.80 18.70 3.23
CA VAL A 63 -6.68 17.25 3.01
C VAL A 63 -5.35 16.91 2.35
N PHE A 64 -4.94 17.71 1.35
CA PHE A 64 -3.66 17.52 0.66
C PHE A 64 -2.45 17.68 1.61
N ILE A 65 -2.46 18.70 2.47
CA ILE A 65 -1.40 18.94 3.45
C ILE A 65 -1.34 17.79 4.46
N LEU A 66 -2.49 17.36 5.00
CA LEU A 66 -2.55 16.25 5.96
C LEU A 66 -2.08 14.94 5.33
N GLY A 67 -2.52 14.63 4.11
CA GLY A 67 -2.06 13.45 3.37
C GLY A 67 -0.55 13.48 3.12
N SER A 68 -0.02 14.62 2.71
CA SER A 68 1.42 14.80 2.48
C SER A 68 2.24 14.64 3.76
N ALA A 69 1.74 15.14 4.91
CA ALA A 69 2.39 14.97 6.21
C ALA A 69 2.45 13.49 6.62
N VAL A 70 1.36 12.74 6.43
CA VAL A 70 1.32 11.30 6.72
C VAL A 70 2.26 10.52 5.80
N CYS A 71 2.27 10.81 4.50
CA CYS A 71 3.20 10.20 3.55
C CYS A 71 4.67 10.51 3.90
N GLY A 72 4.97 11.75 4.31
CA GLY A 72 6.31 12.15 4.75
C GLY A 72 6.77 11.40 6.00
N LEU A 73 5.88 11.23 6.99
CA LEU A 73 6.14 10.44 8.19
C LEU A 73 6.43 8.97 7.83
N ALA A 74 5.64 8.37 6.95
CA ALA A 74 5.84 7.00 6.49
C ALA A 74 7.20 6.83 5.78
N GLY A 75 7.59 7.79 4.94
CA GLY A 75 8.90 7.80 4.30
C GLY A 75 10.07 7.90 5.30
N ALA A 76 9.96 8.77 6.30
CA ALA A 76 10.98 8.92 7.35
C ALA A 76 11.15 7.63 8.18
N MET A 77 10.04 6.94 8.48
CA MET A 77 10.07 5.66 9.18
C MET A 77 10.76 4.58 8.33
N MET A 78 10.43 4.52 7.04
CA MET A 78 11.01 3.56 6.11
C MET A 78 12.53 3.75 5.95
N THR A 79 13.00 4.96 5.71
CA THR A 79 14.44 5.24 5.55
C THR A 79 15.24 4.92 6.81
N THR A 80 14.64 5.12 7.98
CA THR A 80 15.26 4.78 9.26
C THR A 80 15.41 3.26 9.43
N LEU A 81 14.45 2.47 8.93
CA LEU A 81 14.55 1.01 8.92
C LEU A 81 15.59 0.50 7.92
N ASP A 82 15.61 1.06 6.72
CA ASP A 82 16.53 0.65 5.65
C ASP A 82 17.98 1.10 5.92
N GLY A 83 18.17 2.15 6.73
CA GLY A 83 19.48 2.67 7.14
C GLY A 83 20.27 3.38 6.04
N GLN A 84 19.74 3.41 4.82
CA GLN A 84 20.33 4.08 3.67
C GLN A 84 19.25 4.62 2.74
N LEU A 85 19.54 5.75 2.09
CA LEU A 85 18.69 6.32 1.06
C LEU A 85 19.42 6.19 -0.28
N THR A 86 18.98 5.24 -1.11
CA THR A 86 19.51 5.04 -2.45
C THR A 86 18.44 5.48 -3.47
N PRO A 87 18.65 6.57 -4.24
CA PRO A 87 17.65 7.07 -5.18
C PRO A 87 17.17 6.02 -6.19
N ALA A 88 18.07 5.14 -6.65
CA ALA A 88 17.76 4.09 -7.60
C ALA A 88 16.74 3.06 -7.09
N SER A 89 16.57 2.93 -5.77
CA SER A 89 15.61 2.01 -5.16
C SER A 89 14.17 2.53 -5.19
N TYR A 90 13.98 3.85 -5.37
CA TYR A 90 12.66 4.50 -5.39
C TYR A 90 12.03 4.46 -6.79
N GLN A 91 11.68 3.25 -7.23
CA GLN A 91 11.03 3.04 -8.52
C GLN A 91 9.52 3.36 -8.43
N PRO A 92 8.95 4.14 -9.38
CA PRO A 92 7.53 4.48 -9.37
C PRO A 92 6.60 3.26 -9.31
N LEU A 93 6.92 2.18 -10.03
CA LEU A 93 6.11 0.96 -10.01
C LEU A 93 5.93 0.36 -8.61
N ARG A 94 6.92 0.52 -7.72
CA ARG A 94 6.88 0.02 -6.35
C ARG A 94 6.22 0.99 -5.37
N PHE A 95 6.39 2.31 -5.56
CA PHE A 95 5.95 3.31 -4.58
C PHE A 95 4.73 4.14 -4.99
N THR A 96 4.27 4.04 -6.23
CA THR A 96 3.01 4.66 -6.68
C THR A 96 2.00 3.58 -7.03
N PHE A 97 2.30 2.75 -8.03
CA PHE A 97 1.36 1.74 -8.53
C PHE A 97 0.97 0.73 -7.45
N LEU A 98 1.93 0.19 -6.69
CA LEU A 98 1.64 -0.77 -5.62
C LEU A 98 0.75 -0.17 -4.53
N ILE A 99 0.97 1.08 -4.13
CA ILE A 99 0.16 1.75 -3.11
C ILE A 99 -1.27 1.97 -3.63
N TRP A 100 -1.43 2.31 -4.90
CA TRP A 100 -2.75 2.38 -5.53
C TRP A 100 -3.45 1.02 -5.50
N VAL A 101 -2.75 -0.07 -5.80
CA VAL A 101 -3.31 -1.43 -5.69
C VAL A 101 -3.72 -1.72 -4.25
N MET A 102 -2.88 -1.40 -3.25
CA MET A 102 -3.20 -1.55 -1.83
C MET A 102 -4.52 -0.88 -1.45
N VAL A 103 -4.74 0.37 -1.87
CA VAL A 103 -5.95 1.13 -1.56
C VAL A 103 -7.17 0.62 -2.32
N ILE A 104 -7.02 0.27 -3.60
CA ILE A 104 -8.13 -0.28 -4.41
C ILE A 104 -8.59 -1.63 -3.85
N VAL A 105 -7.65 -2.52 -3.50
CA VAL A 105 -7.96 -3.82 -2.89
C VAL A 105 -8.57 -3.64 -1.50
N GLY A 106 -8.02 -2.74 -0.68
CA GLY A 106 -8.55 -2.45 0.65
C GLY A 106 -9.94 -1.82 0.65
N GLY A 107 -10.22 -0.94 -0.32
CA GLY A 107 -11.40 -0.08 -0.38
C GLY A 107 -11.04 1.36 0.01
N SER A 108 -11.29 2.31 -0.90
CA SER A 108 -10.93 3.72 -0.72
C SER A 108 -11.78 4.49 0.30
N GLY A 109 -12.95 3.95 0.67
CA GLY A 109 -13.90 4.62 1.57
C GLY A 109 -13.86 4.16 3.03
N ASN A 110 -12.94 3.26 3.42
CA ASN A 110 -12.81 2.82 4.81
C ASN A 110 -11.35 2.74 5.25
N ASN A 111 -11.00 3.44 6.34
CA ASN A 111 -9.65 3.44 6.91
C ASN A 111 -9.16 2.03 7.27
N PHE A 112 -10.04 1.17 7.82
CA PHE A 112 -9.68 -0.22 8.13
C PHE A 112 -9.45 -1.05 6.88
N GLY A 113 -10.22 -0.77 5.82
CA GLY A 113 -10.03 -1.38 4.50
C GLY A 113 -8.66 -1.03 3.92
N ALA A 114 -8.27 0.25 3.98
CA ALA A 114 -6.96 0.70 3.50
C ALA A 114 -5.78 0.01 4.23
N VAL A 115 -5.88 -0.19 5.55
CA VAL A 115 -4.85 -0.91 6.33
C VAL A 115 -4.79 -2.38 5.95
N LEU A 116 -5.95 -3.03 5.86
CA LEU A 116 -6.02 -4.44 5.49
C LEU A 116 -5.49 -4.65 4.06
N GLY A 117 -5.85 -3.77 3.12
CA GLY A 117 -5.35 -3.78 1.75
C GLY A 117 -3.84 -3.59 1.68
N GLY A 118 -3.30 -2.64 2.44
CA GLY A 118 -1.86 -2.43 2.60
C GLY A 118 -1.14 -3.69 3.10
N MET A 119 -1.64 -4.27 4.19
CA MET A 119 -1.06 -5.48 4.79
C MET A 119 -1.13 -6.69 3.86
N LEU A 120 -2.28 -6.92 3.23
CA LEU A 120 -2.52 -8.09 2.38
C LEU A 120 -1.70 -8.01 1.09
N ILE A 121 -1.72 -6.87 0.41
CA ILE A 121 -0.96 -6.69 -0.83
C ILE A 121 0.54 -6.69 -0.55
N TRP A 122 1.00 -6.10 0.55
CA TRP A 122 2.41 -6.21 0.94
C TRP A 122 2.82 -7.65 1.24
N TYR A 123 2.00 -8.40 1.96
CA TYR A 123 2.24 -9.82 2.21
C TYR A 123 2.33 -10.61 0.90
N LEU A 124 1.38 -10.40 -0.03
CA LEU A 124 1.42 -11.03 -1.35
C LEU A 124 2.66 -10.60 -2.15
N TRP A 125 3.07 -9.33 -2.11
CA TRP A 125 4.27 -8.84 -2.78
C TRP A 125 5.53 -9.58 -2.32
N VAL A 126 5.65 -9.84 -1.02
CA VAL A 126 6.77 -10.59 -0.45
C VAL A 126 6.67 -12.07 -0.81
N MET A 127 5.48 -12.67 -0.78
CA MET A 127 5.27 -14.11 -1.04
C MET A 127 5.31 -14.49 -2.52
N VAL A 128 4.99 -13.58 -3.43
CA VAL A 128 4.96 -13.86 -4.87
C VAL A 128 6.35 -14.19 -5.43
N GLU A 129 7.41 -13.54 -4.95
CA GLU A 129 8.78 -13.82 -5.43
C GLU A 129 9.22 -15.25 -5.12
N PRO A 130 9.22 -15.74 -3.86
CA PRO A 130 9.61 -17.12 -3.57
C PRO A 130 8.66 -18.13 -4.22
N LEU A 131 7.37 -17.81 -4.29
CA LEU A 131 6.40 -18.66 -4.98
C LEU A 131 6.71 -18.76 -6.48
N GLY A 132 7.00 -17.64 -7.15
CA GLY A 132 7.35 -17.60 -8.56
C GLY A 132 8.63 -18.37 -8.86
N VAL A 133 9.67 -18.21 -8.05
CA VAL A 133 10.91 -18.97 -8.15
C VAL A 133 10.67 -20.46 -7.94
N SER A 134 9.86 -20.83 -6.94
CA SER A 134 9.54 -22.25 -6.66
C SER A 134 8.74 -22.91 -7.78
N LEU A 135 7.78 -22.19 -8.37
CA LEU A 135 6.97 -22.68 -9.50
C LEU A 135 7.83 -22.88 -10.75
N ILE A 136 8.65 -21.89 -11.08
CA ILE A 136 9.55 -21.96 -12.23
C ILE A 136 10.59 -23.06 -12.03
N GLY A 137 11.16 -23.17 -10.83
CA GLY A 137 12.08 -24.25 -10.45
C GLY A 137 11.43 -25.64 -10.52
N GLY A 138 10.15 -25.76 -10.15
CA GLY A 138 9.38 -27.00 -10.30
C GLY A 138 9.16 -27.39 -11.76
N ILE A 139 8.79 -26.43 -12.61
CA ILE A 139 8.56 -26.64 -14.05
C ILE A 139 9.87 -26.95 -14.80
N THR A 140 10.98 -26.32 -14.40
CA THR A 140 12.31 -26.55 -15.00
C THR A 140 13.14 -27.64 -14.31
N SER A 141 12.56 -28.35 -13.33
CA SER A 141 13.24 -29.45 -12.63
C SER A 141 13.65 -30.61 -13.54
N GLY A 142 12.95 -30.79 -14.66
CA GLY A 142 13.29 -31.78 -15.69
C GLY A 142 14.26 -31.29 -16.78
N MET A 143 14.71 -30.02 -16.73
CA MET A 143 15.60 -29.44 -17.74
C MET A 143 17.07 -29.43 -17.27
N PRO A 144 18.02 -29.77 -18.16
CA PRO A 144 19.46 -29.72 -17.85
C PRO A 144 19.93 -28.34 -17.40
N ASP A 145 20.88 -28.32 -16.48
CA ASP A 145 21.55 -27.08 -16.05
C ASP A 145 22.38 -26.51 -17.22
N GLY A 146 22.10 -25.27 -17.63
CA GLY A 146 22.72 -24.61 -18.79
C GLY A 146 21.85 -24.47 -20.05
N PHE A 147 20.59 -24.92 -20.01
CA PHE A 147 19.63 -24.69 -21.09
C PHE A 147 19.15 -23.23 -21.07
N TRP A 148 19.37 -22.47 -22.14
CA TRP A 148 19.02 -21.04 -22.28
C TRP A 148 17.57 -20.72 -21.82
N LEU A 149 16.62 -21.63 -22.03
CA LEU A 149 15.22 -21.45 -21.62
C LEU A 149 15.05 -21.45 -20.10
N LYS A 150 15.80 -22.29 -19.38
CA LYS A 150 15.73 -22.40 -17.91
C LYS A 150 16.28 -21.13 -17.26
N GLU A 151 17.40 -20.65 -17.77
CA GLU A 151 18.05 -19.44 -17.29
C GLU A 151 17.19 -18.19 -17.57
N HIS A 152 16.63 -18.08 -18.78
CA HIS A 152 15.70 -17.01 -19.12
C HIS A 152 14.42 -17.00 -18.27
N LEU A 153 13.86 -18.18 -17.97
CA LEU A 153 12.67 -18.29 -17.12
C LEU A 153 12.97 -17.90 -15.66
N LEU A 154 14.14 -18.28 -15.13
CA LEU A 154 14.55 -17.92 -13.78
C LEU A 154 14.81 -16.41 -13.64
N GLU A 155 15.40 -15.76 -14.64
CA GLU A 155 15.53 -14.28 -14.66
C GLU A 155 14.17 -13.58 -14.78
N THR A 156 13.25 -14.16 -15.54
CA THR A 156 11.89 -13.63 -15.70
C THR A 156 11.06 -13.77 -14.42
N ALA A 157 11.42 -14.70 -13.53
CA ALA A 157 10.73 -14.91 -12.24
C ALA A 157 10.65 -13.63 -11.39
N ALA A 158 11.68 -12.78 -11.42
CA ALA A 158 11.70 -11.52 -10.68
C ALA A 158 10.60 -10.54 -11.15
N HIS A 159 10.25 -10.59 -12.44
CA HIS A 159 9.22 -9.75 -13.05
C HIS A 159 7.78 -10.25 -12.76
N MET A 160 7.62 -11.49 -12.27
CA MET A 160 6.31 -12.06 -11.91
C MET A 160 5.59 -11.25 -10.84
N ARG A 161 6.31 -10.52 -9.99
CA ARG A 161 5.74 -9.57 -9.02
C ARG A 161 4.81 -8.56 -9.67
N LEU A 162 5.24 -7.94 -10.77
CA LEU A 162 4.44 -6.89 -11.41
C LEU A 162 3.24 -7.49 -12.14
N LEU A 163 3.43 -8.63 -12.80
CA LEU A 163 2.37 -9.34 -13.52
C LEU A 163 1.26 -9.79 -12.57
N THR A 164 1.62 -10.41 -11.45
CA THR A 164 0.66 -10.86 -10.43
C THR A 164 -0.08 -9.70 -9.79
N MET A 165 0.58 -8.57 -9.50
CA MET A 165 -0.10 -7.38 -8.97
C MET A 165 -1.09 -6.79 -9.97
N GLY A 166 -0.73 -6.72 -11.25
CA GLY A 166 -1.65 -6.32 -12.32
C GLY A 166 -2.85 -7.27 -12.44
N LEU A 167 -2.61 -8.58 -12.34
CA LEU A 167 -3.68 -9.58 -12.35
C LEU A 167 -4.59 -9.46 -11.12
N ILE A 168 -4.03 -9.28 -9.92
CA ILE A 168 -4.79 -9.06 -8.69
C ILE A 168 -5.67 -7.83 -8.83
N LEU A 169 -5.13 -6.72 -9.36
CA LEU A 169 -5.89 -5.51 -9.62
C LEU A 169 -7.07 -5.78 -10.55
N LEU A 170 -6.85 -6.46 -11.67
CA LEU A 170 -7.92 -6.81 -12.61
C LEU A 170 -9.00 -7.70 -11.97
N LEU A 171 -8.59 -8.69 -11.18
CA LEU A 171 -9.52 -9.58 -10.48
C LEU A 171 -10.34 -8.82 -9.43
N VAL A 172 -9.70 -7.96 -8.64
CA VAL A 172 -10.41 -7.15 -7.63
C VAL A 172 -11.37 -6.18 -8.31
N LEU A 173 -10.97 -5.50 -9.37
CA LEU A 173 -11.88 -4.62 -10.11
C LEU A 173 -13.04 -5.39 -10.75
N ARG A 174 -12.81 -6.65 -11.16
CA ARG A 174 -13.85 -7.52 -11.75
C ARG A 174 -14.84 -8.05 -10.72
N PHE A 175 -14.37 -8.52 -9.56
CA PHE A 175 -15.19 -9.27 -8.59
C PHE A 175 -15.55 -8.47 -7.34
N SER A 176 -14.81 -7.42 -7.00
CA SER A 176 -15.01 -6.63 -5.77
C SER A 176 -14.68 -5.14 -5.99
N PRO A 177 -15.46 -4.43 -6.84
CA PRO A 177 -15.17 -3.05 -7.24
C PRO A 177 -15.26 -2.02 -6.09
N ARG A 178 -15.81 -2.40 -4.92
CA ARG A 178 -15.87 -1.56 -3.71
C ARG A 178 -14.72 -1.84 -2.73
N GLY A 179 -13.78 -2.72 -3.09
CA GLY A 179 -12.72 -3.21 -2.20
C GLY A 179 -13.21 -4.30 -1.23
N LEU A 180 -12.29 -4.84 -0.44
CA LEU A 180 -12.54 -5.92 0.52
C LEU A 180 -13.47 -5.50 1.66
N ILE A 181 -13.38 -4.25 2.11
CA ILE A 181 -14.26 -3.70 3.14
C ILE A 181 -14.94 -2.44 2.60
N PRO A 182 -16.23 -2.53 2.19
CA PRO A 182 -16.95 -1.39 1.64
C PRO A 182 -17.12 -0.26 2.66
N GLU A 183 -17.20 0.96 2.16
CA GLU A 183 -17.63 2.15 2.90
C GLU A 183 -19.04 1.94 3.49
N ARG A 184 -19.22 2.26 4.78
CA ARG A 184 -20.52 2.27 5.48
C ARG A 184 -21.03 3.69 5.63
#